data_AF-A0A9X4ALD9-F1
#
_entry.id   AF-A0A9X4ALD9-F1
#
_cell.length_a   1.000
_cell.length_b   1.000
_cell.length_c   1.000
_cell.angle_alpha   90.00
_cell.angle_beta   90.00
_cell.angle_gamma   90.00
#
_symmetry.space_group_name_H-M   'P 1'
#
loop_
_entity.id
_entity.type
_entity.pdbx_description
1 polymer ?
#
loop_
_entity_poly.entity_id
_entity_poly.type
_entity_poly.pdbx_seq_one_letter_code
_entity_poly.pdbx_strand_id
1 'polypeptide(L)'
;MEIDIYEKTSLEHSISNLAMLKTFHDVGVNVKQFAVKTFMVDINYQMDVSLDIFHQGAKQLFRDVEWYDTDIEYEDSYRELFENEGAPEYTLIMKDPILEKVLNSKLGEQFNEFVDRVSHQDNYTEATFDVLPANNGIASLVWFPGMLHELASSLVEVKKKAIELINKLESEPDGIPNQDNRQIA
;
A
#
# COMPACT_ATOMS: atom_id res chain seq x y z
N MET A 1 12.57 3.50 -37.02
CA MET A 1 11.22 2.96 -36.81
C MET A 1 10.61 3.87 -35.78
N GLU A 2 9.70 4.74 -36.21
CA GLU A 2 9.02 5.69 -35.33
C GLU A 2 7.87 4.93 -34.69
N ILE A 3 7.94 4.72 -33.38
CA ILE A 3 6.91 4.01 -32.62
C ILE A 3 5.72 4.97 -32.50
N ASP A 4 4.53 4.51 -32.88
CA ASP A 4 3.30 5.30 -32.71
C ASP A 4 3.09 5.62 -31.23
N ILE A 5 2.50 6.77 -30.91
CA ILE A 5 2.29 7.24 -29.53
C ILE A 5 1.50 6.19 -28.73
N TYR A 6 0.52 5.54 -29.36
CA TYR A 6 -0.25 4.45 -28.74
C TYR A 6 0.59 3.18 -28.51
N GLU A 7 1.49 2.82 -29.42
CA GLU A 7 2.39 1.68 -29.20
C GLU A 7 3.38 1.98 -28.07
N LYS A 8 3.87 3.22 -27.99
CA LYS A 8 4.77 3.66 -26.92
C LYS A 8 4.08 3.61 -25.56
N THR A 9 2.87 4.17 -25.44
CA THR A 9 2.13 4.16 -24.18
C THR A 9 1.73 2.73 -23.77
N SER A 10 1.37 1.86 -24.73
CA SER A 10 1.11 0.43 -24.48
C SER A 10 2.32 -0.26 -23.87
N LEU A 11 3.51 0.03 -24.42
CA LEU A 11 4.77 -0.50 -23.93
C LEU A 11 5.09 0.02 -22.51
N GLU A 12 4.91 1.31 -22.24
CA GLU A 12 5.15 1.90 -20.92
C GLU A 12 4.25 1.28 -19.85
N HIS A 13 2.95 1.12 -20.11
CA HIS A 13 2.03 0.44 -19.19
C HIS A 13 2.38 -1.04 -19.00
N SER A 14 2.79 -1.73 -20.06
CA SER A 14 3.22 -3.14 -19.97
C SER A 14 4.48 -3.29 -19.10
N ILE A 15 5.43 -2.36 -19.21
CA ILE A 15 6.63 -2.31 -18.37
C ILE A 15 6.26 -2.01 -16.92
N SER A 16 5.38 -1.02 -16.69
CA SER A 16 4.83 -0.69 -15.37
C SER A 16 4.19 -1.92 -14.71
N ASN A 17 3.36 -2.66 -15.44
CA ASN A 17 2.73 -3.88 -14.92
C ASN A 17 3.75 -4.97 -14.57
N LEU A 18 4.79 -5.13 -15.38
CA LEU A 18 5.88 -6.07 -15.08
C LEU A 18 6.66 -5.66 -13.83
N ALA A 19 6.95 -4.36 -13.67
CA ALA A 19 7.60 -3.82 -12.49
C ALA A 19 6.75 -4.06 -11.24
N MET A 20 5.45 -3.79 -11.30
CA MET A 20 4.51 -4.02 -10.21
C MET A 20 4.43 -5.50 -9.80
N LEU A 21 4.34 -6.42 -10.76
CA LEU A 21 4.39 -7.87 -10.49
C LEU A 21 5.68 -8.26 -9.77
N LYS A 22 6.82 -7.70 -10.20
CA LYS A 22 8.11 -7.94 -9.55
C LYS A 22 8.12 -7.39 -8.12
N THR A 23 7.66 -6.17 -7.90
CA THR A 23 7.59 -5.52 -6.58
C THR A 23 6.80 -6.37 -5.59
N PHE A 24 5.63 -6.87 -5.97
CA PHE A 24 4.83 -7.77 -5.13
C PHE A 24 5.51 -9.14 -4.92
N HIS A 25 6.04 -9.74 -5.99
CA HIS A 25 6.74 -11.02 -5.89
C HIS A 25 7.93 -10.97 -4.93
N ASP A 26 8.70 -9.88 -4.95
CA ASP A 26 9.90 -9.71 -4.11
C ASP A 26 9.58 -9.65 -2.61
N VAL A 27 8.32 -9.40 -2.23
CA VAL A 27 7.84 -9.47 -0.84
C VAL A 27 7.03 -10.72 -0.52
N GLY A 28 7.04 -11.72 -1.42
CA GLY A 28 6.43 -13.02 -1.19
C GLY A 28 4.97 -13.13 -1.60
N VAL A 29 4.40 -12.12 -2.27
CA VAL A 29 3.07 -12.24 -2.88
C VAL A 29 3.12 -13.26 -4.02
N ASN A 30 2.15 -14.17 -4.06
CA ASN A 30 2.11 -15.20 -5.08
C ASN A 30 1.42 -14.69 -6.36
N VAL A 31 2.19 -13.97 -7.18
CA VAL A 31 1.71 -13.37 -8.43
C VAL A 31 1.22 -14.38 -9.47
N LYS A 32 1.55 -15.68 -9.33
CA LYS A 32 1.04 -16.73 -10.23
C LYS A 32 -0.46 -17.00 -10.05
N GLN A 33 -1.01 -16.62 -8.89
CA GLN A 33 -2.43 -16.77 -8.61
C GLN A 33 -3.26 -15.59 -9.12
N PHE A 34 -2.61 -14.57 -9.68
CA PHE A 34 -3.36 -13.44 -10.20
C PHE A 34 -4.18 -13.89 -11.40
N ALA A 35 -5.46 -13.53 -11.43
CA ALA A 35 -6.39 -13.88 -12.51
C ALA A 35 -6.14 -13.07 -13.80
N VAL A 36 -4.88 -12.70 -14.03
CA VAL A 36 -4.44 -11.79 -15.09
C VAL A 36 -3.87 -12.64 -16.23
N LYS A 37 -4.62 -12.73 -17.33
CA LYS A 37 -4.24 -13.56 -18.48
C LYS A 37 -3.03 -13.00 -19.24
N THR A 38 -2.82 -11.70 -19.20
CA THR A 38 -1.71 -10.98 -19.81
C THR A 38 -1.39 -9.74 -18.98
N PHE A 39 -0.11 -9.46 -18.74
CA PHE A 39 0.34 -8.20 -18.14
C PHE A 39 0.57 -7.11 -19.21
N MET A 40 0.64 -7.53 -20.48
CA MET A 40 0.78 -6.60 -21.61
C MET A 40 -0.53 -5.86 -21.82
N VAL A 41 -0.42 -4.55 -21.95
CA VAL A 41 -1.50 -3.62 -22.21
C VAL A 41 -1.46 -3.26 -23.69
N ASP A 42 -2.61 -3.35 -24.34
CA ASP A 42 -2.89 -2.68 -25.60
C ASP A 42 -3.96 -1.65 -25.30
N ILE A 43 -3.58 -0.36 -25.31
CA ILE A 43 -4.47 0.72 -24.85
C ILE A 43 -5.72 0.83 -25.75
N ASN A 44 -5.68 0.27 -26.96
CA ASN A 44 -6.84 0.23 -27.85
C ASN A 44 -7.89 -0.80 -27.45
N TYR A 45 -7.57 -1.75 -26.55
CA TYR A 45 -8.44 -2.88 -26.22
C TYR A 45 -8.62 -3.15 -24.72
N GLN A 46 -7.63 -2.90 -23.86
CA GLN A 46 -7.71 -3.25 -22.42
C GLN A 46 -6.82 -2.38 -21.53
N MET A 47 -7.39 -1.51 -20.69
CA MET A 47 -6.66 -0.75 -19.65
C MET A 47 -6.75 -1.37 -18.24
N ASP A 48 -7.72 -2.25 -17.96
CA ASP A 48 -8.04 -2.71 -16.59
C ASP A 48 -7.01 -3.65 -15.96
N VAL A 49 -6.09 -4.20 -16.74
CA VAL A 49 -5.08 -5.17 -16.27
C VAL A 49 -4.22 -4.62 -15.14
N SER A 50 -3.87 -3.33 -15.21
CA SER A 50 -3.00 -2.69 -14.21
C SER A 50 -3.67 -2.65 -12.83
N LEU A 51 -4.95 -2.25 -12.80
CA LEU A 51 -5.75 -2.20 -11.58
C LEU A 51 -5.99 -3.60 -11.01
N ASP A 52 -6.25 -4.59 -11.86
CA ASP A 52 -6.42 -5.99 -11.45
C ASP A 52 -5.15 -6.55 -10.77
N ILE A 53 -3.96 -6.30 -11.34
CA ILE A 53 -2.69 -6.69 -10.73
C ILE A 53 -2.51 -6.00 -9.40
N PHE A 54 -2.73 -4.68 -9.36
CA PHE A 54 -2.54 -3.86 -8.18
C PHE A 54 -3.42 -4.30 -7.01
N HIS A 55 -4.73 -4.46 -7.26
CA HIS A 55 -5.70 -4.87 -6.27
C HIS A 55 -5.43 -6.28 -5.74
N GLN A 56 -5.07 -7.24 -6.61
CA GLN A 56 -4.72 -8.59 -6.18
C GLN A 56 -3.42 -8.63 -5.38
N GLY A 57 -2.45 -7.79 -5.73
CA GLY A 57 -1.23 -7.61 -4.96
C GLY A 57 -1.50 -7.05 -3.57
N ALA A 58 -2.27 -5.97 -3.47
CA ALA A 58 -2.66 -5.36 -2.20
C ALA A 58 -3.41 -6.35 -1.29
N LYS A 59 -4.36 -7.12 -1.84
CA LYS A 59 -5.13 -8.14 -1.10
C LYS A 59 -4.30 -9.30 -0.54
N GLN A 60 -3.13 -9.58 -1.13
CA GLN A 60 -2.20 -10.58 -0.57
C GLN A 60 -1.18 -9.95 0.38
N LEU A 61 -0.93 -8.63 0.26
CA LEU A 61 0.02 -7.91 1.09
C LEU A 61 -0.57 -7.52 2.46
N PHE A 62 -1.85 -7.18 2.50
CA PHE A 62 -2.60 -6.80 3.70
C PHE A 62 -3.72 -7.79 3.99
N ARG A 63 -4.13 -7.87 5.26
CA ARG A 63 -5.17 -8.81 5.70
C ARG A 63 -6.54 -8.47 5.10
N ASP A 64 -6.95 -7.22 5.20
CA ASP A 64 -8.24 -6.75 4.72
C ASP A 64 -8.03 -5.53 3.82
N VAL A 65 -8.52 -5.59 2.58
CA VAL A 65 -8.42 -4.51 1.59
C VAL A 65 -9.79 -4.27 0.98
N GLU A 66 -10.26 -3.04 1.09
CA GLU A 66 -11.50 -2.55 0.51
C GLU A 66 -11.16 -1.50 -0.55
N TRP A 67 -11.93 -1.49 -1.64
CA TRP A 67 -11.74 -0.57 -2.77
C TRP A 67 -13.03 0.20 -2.99
N TYR A 68 -12.93 1.53 -3.01
CA TYR A 68 -14.03 2.44 -3.27
C TYR A 68 -13.72 3.25 -4.52
N ASP A 69 -14.65 3.22 -5.48
CA ASP A 69 -14.66 4.16 -6.60
C ASP A 69 -15.43 5.42 -6.15
N THR A 70 -15.00 6.59 -6.61
CA THR A 70 -15.53 7.93 -6.28
C THR A 70 -17.05 8.05 -6.28
N ASP A 71 -17.73 7.20 -7.06
CA ASP A 71 -19.19 7.20 -7.23
C ASP A 71 -19.97 6.48 -6.10
N ILE A 72 -19.27 5.89 -5.12
CA ILE A 72 -19.91 5.11 -4.04
C ILE A 72 -20.04 5.96 -2.77
N GLU A 73 -21.24 5.99 -2.18
CA GLU A 73 -21.47 6.54 -0.84
C GLU A 73 -20.51 5.89 0.16
N TYR A 74 -19.54 6.67 0.65
CA TYR A 74 -18.62 6.23 1.67
C TYR A 74 -19.38 5.73 2.90
N GLU A 75 -18.89 4.66 3.54
CA GLU A 75 -19.32 4.38 4.90
C GLU A 75 -18.99 5.59 5.78
N ASP A 76 -19.95 6.03 6.61
CA ASP A 76 -19.80 7.19 7.50
C ASP A 76 -18.49 7.18 8.30
N SER A 77 -17.95 6.00 8.60
CA SER A 77 -16.70 5.76 9.33
C SER A 77 -15.42 6.29 8.67
N TYR A 78 -15.43 6.64 7.38
CA TYR A 78 -14.25 7.16 6.68
C TYR A 78 -14.42 8.56 6.15
N ARG A 79 -15.57 9.20 6.42
CA ARG A 79 -15.95 10.50 5.88
C ARG A 79 -14.87 11.58 6.09
N GLU A 80 -14.24 11.59 7.26
CA GLU A 80 -13.20 12.56 7.63
C GLU A 80 -11.99 12.56 6.68
N LEU A 81 -11.72 11.44 5.97
CA LEU A 81 -10.64 11.34 4.99
C LEU A 81 -10.92 12.13 3.70
N PHE A 82 -12.18 12.49 3.43
CA PHE A 82 -12.62 13.07 2.16
C PHE A 82 -13.05 14.54 2.27
N GLU A 83 -13.12 15.10 3.47
CA GLU A 83 -13.72 16.41 3.70
C GLU A 83 -12.86 17.59 3.23
N ASN A 84 -11.56 17.38 2.95
CA ASN A 84 -10.61 18.48 2.78
C ASN A 84 -10.05 18.68 1.36
N GLU A 85 -10.01 17.67 0.48
CA GLU A 85 -9.23 17.73 -0.78
C GLU A 85 -10.02 17.35 -2.06
N GLY A 86 -11.35 17.31 -1.98
CA GLY A 86 -12.18 16.78 -3.05
C GLY A 86 -12.25 15.26 -3.03
N ALA A 87 -12.88 14.66 -4.04
CA ALA A 87 -13.07 13.21 -4.09
C ALA A 87 -11.96 12.55 -4.93
N PRO A 88 -11.15 11.65 -4.36
CA PRO A 88 -10.13 10.93 -5.12
C PRO A 88 -10.78 9.97 -6.13
N GLU A 89 -10.15 9.70 -7.27
CA GLU A 89 -10.67 8.74 -8.26
C GLU A 89 -10.90 7.36 -7.63
N TYR A 90 -9.98 6.93 -6.77
CA TYR A 90 -10.13 5.67 -6.05
C TYR A 90 -9.60 5.80 -4.63
N THR A 91 -10.21 5.05 -3.73
CA THR A 91 -9.71 4.88 -2.37
C THR A 91 -9.50 3.43 -2.05
N LEU A 92 -8.32 3.13 -1.53
CA LEU A 92 -8.00 1.82 -0.97
C LEU A 92 -7.90 1.92 0.54
N ILE A 93 -8.76 1.19 1.24
CA ILE A 93 -8.67 1.04 2.69
C ILE A 93 -7.96 -0.28 2.97
N MET A 94 -6.86 -0.22 3.70
CA MET A 94 -6.01 -1.37 4.01
C MET A 94 -5.86 -1.52 5.51
N LYS A 95 -6.40 -2.60 6.06
CA LYS A 95 -6.31 -2.94 7.48
C LYS A 95 -5.45 -4.17 7.67
N ASP A 96 -4.62 -4.13 8.71
CA ASP A 96 -3.72 -5.22 9.02
C ASP A 96 -3.37 -5.21 10.51
N PRO A 97 -3.40 -6.37 11.19
CA PRO A 97 -3.06 -6.44 12.62
C PRO A 97 -1.65 -5.92 12.93
N ILE A 98 -0.71 -5.97 11.98
CA ILE A 98 0.63 -5.42 12.17
C ILE A 98 0.56 -3.88 12.18
N LEU A 99 -0.21 -3.28 11.25
CA LEU A 99 -0.40 -1.83 11.22
C LEU A 99 -1.07 -1.36 12.51
N GLU A 100 -2.16 -2.01 12.92
CA GLU A 100 -2.87 -1.69 14.16
C GLU A 100 -1.95 -1.72 15.39
N LYS A 101 -1.13 -2.77 15.52
CA LYS A 101 -0.17 -2.87 16.64
C LYS A 101 0.86 -1.74 16.61
N VAL A 102 1.41 -1.40 15.45
CA VAL A 102 2.42 -0.35 15.32
C VAL A 102 1.82 1.02 15.62
N LEU A 103 0.66 1.34 15.03
CA LEU A 103 -0.05 2.60 15.20
C LEU A 103 -0.43 2.87 16.66
N ASN A 104 -0.84 1.82 17.39
CA ASN A 104 -1.19 1.93 18.81
C ASN A 104 0.01 1.76 19.77
N SER A 105 1.24 1.68 19.24
CA SER A 105 2.46 1.55 20.04
C SER A 105 3.13 2.91 20.30
N LYS A 106 4.18 2.90 21.13
CA LYS A 106 5.08 4.06 21.30
C LYS A 106 5.83 4.48 20.03
N LEU A 107 5.82 3.66 18.98
CA LEU A 107 6.41 3.96 17.67
C LEU A 107 5.36 4.41 16.64
N GLY A 108 4.09 4.60 17.04
CA GLY A 108 3.01 5.00 16.16
C GLY A 108 3.28 6.35 15.47
N GLU A 109 3.73 7.36 16.22
CA GLU A 109 4.09 8.68 15.66
C GLU A 109 5.20 8.57 14.61
N GLN A 110 6.24 7.79 14.88
CA GLN A 110 7.31 7.51 13.91
C GLN A 110 6.78 6.85 12.63
N PHE A 111 5.78 5.96 12.76
CA PHE A 111 5.17 5.32 11.61
C PHE A 111 4.31 6.30 10.81
N ASN A 112 3.55 7.17 11.47
CA ASN A 112 2.73 8.20 10.82
C ASN A 112 3.62 9.16 10.01
N GLU A 113 4.71 9.67 10.59
CA GLU A 113 5.68 10.51 9.87
C GLU A 113 6.26 9.80 8.64
N PHE A 114 6.46 8.48 8.73
CA PHE A 114 6.92 7.69 7.59
C PHE A 114 5.86 7.60 6.50
N VAL A 115 4.59 7.36 6.87
CA VAL A 115 3.45 7.30 5.95
C VAL A 115 3.33 8.63 5.20
N ASP A 116 3.29 9.75 5.92
CA ASP A 116 3.21 11.10 5.33
C ASP A 116 4.35 11.37 4.34
N ARG A 117 5.57 10.92 4.67
CA ARG A 117 6.73 11.09 3.79
C ARG A 117 6.61 10.27 2.51
N VAL A 118 5.96 9.11 2.53
CA VAL A 118 5.77 8.25 1.35
C VAL A 118 4.61 8.77 0.47
N SER A 119 3.64 9.47 1.05
CA SER A 119 2.46 10.06 0.39
C SER A 119 2.74 11.02 -0.78
N HIS A 120 3.99 11.38 -1.07
CA HIS A 120 4.32 12.35 -2.12
C HIS A 120 5.59 11.99 -2.91
N GLN A 121 5.96 10.71 -2.96
CA GLN A 121 7.20 10.26 -3.63
C GLN A 121 7.00 9.82 -5.07
N ASP A 122 5.76 9.59 -5.49
CA ASP A 122 5.41 9.07 -6.79
C ASP A 122 5.47 10.19 -7.86
N ASN A 123 6.04 9.89 -9.03
CA ASN A 123 6.22 10.87 -10.12
C ASN A 123 5.09 10.81 -11.15
N TYR A 124 4.54 9.62 -11.34
CA TYR A 124 3.51 9.32 -12.33
C TYR A 124 2.15 9.12 -11.69
N THR A 125 2.10 8.78 -10.41
CA THR A 125 0.86 8.60 -9.64
C THR A 125 0.69 9.76 -8.67
N GLU A 126 -0.49 10.36 -8.62
CA GLU A 126 -0.87 11.33 -7.58
C GLU A 126 -1.74 10.61 -6.56
N ALA A 127 -1.14 10.23 -5.44
CA ALA A 127 -1.81 9.54 -4.35
C ALA A 127 -1.21 9.95 -3.01
N THR A 128 -2.02 9.94 -1.96
CA THR A 128 -1.59 10.14 -0.58
C THR A 128 -1.94 8.90 0.22
N PHE A 129 -1.25 8.75 1.34
CA PHE A 129 -1.59 7.82 2.39
C PHE A 129 -1.99 8.58 3.64
N ASP A 130 -3.06 8.12 4.26
CA ASP A 130 -3.53 8.60 5.54
C ASP A 130 -3.71 7.43 6.50
N VAL A 131 -3.52 7.69 7.79
CA VAL A 131 -3.85 6.71 8.83
C VAL A 131 -5.35 6.74 9.08
N LEU A 132 -5.98 5.57 9.20
CA LEU A 132 -7.40 5.51 9.49
C LEU A 132 -7.68 6.07 10.90
N PRO A 133 -8.80 6.80 11.12
CA PRO A 133 -9.13 7.38 12.43
C PRO A 133 -9.15 6.37 13.59
N ALA A 134 -9.46 5.10 13.28
CA ALA A 134 -9.47 4.01 14.26
C ALA A 134 -8.07 3.42 14.57
N ASN A 135 -6.99 3.94 13.98
CA ASN A 135 -5.61 3.45 14.13
C ASN A 135 -5.44 1.95 13.84
N ASN A 136 -6.24 1.39 12.92
CA ASN A 136 -6.24 -0.03 12.58
C ASN A 136 -5.76 -0.32 11.15
N GLY A 137 -5.29 0.71 10.43
CA GLY A 137 -4.90 0.60 9.05
C GLY A 137 -4.53 1.95 8.45
N ILE A 138 -4.41 1.96 7.13
CA ILE A 138 -4.14 3.14 6.31
C ILE A 138 -5.14 3.20 5.15
N ALA A 139 -5.38 4.40 4.65
CA ALA A 139 -6.03 4.66 3.38
C ALA A 139 -4.97 5.06 2.34
N SER A 140 -5.21 4.72 1.08
CA SER A 140 -4.55 5.35 -0.06
C SER A 140 -5.61 6.07 -0.87
N LEU A 141 -5.48 7.39 -0.96
CA LEU A 141 -6.36 8.27 -1.73
C LEU A 141 -5.65 8.53 -3.06
N VAL A 142 -6.22 8.09 -4.18
CA VAL A 142 -5.60 8.18 -5.50
C VAL A 142 -6.37 9.19 -6.33
N TRP A 143 -5.77 10.35 -6.62
CA TRP A 143 -6.36 11.38 -7.48
C TRP A 143 -5.99 11.20 -8.95
N PHE A 144 -4.80 10.65 -9.21
CA PHE A 144 -4.39 10.32 -10.57
C PHE A 144 -3.60 9.00 -10.57
N PRO A 145 -4.15 7.90 -11.12
CA PRO A 145 -3.56 6.57 -10.99
C PRO A 145 -2.27 6.38 -11.80
N GLY A 146 -2.10 7.14 -12.89
CA GLY A 146 -0.94 7.10 -13.78
C GLY A 146 -0.28 5.72 -13.95
N MET A 147 0.89 5.53 -13.33
CA MET A 147 1.65 4.27 -13.38
C MET A 147 1.72 3.60 -12.00
N LEU A 148 0.79 2.67 -11.76
CA LEU A 148 0.55 2.00 -10.46
C LEU A 148 1.74 1.23 -9.85
N HIS A 149 2.84 1.01 -10.58
CA HIS A 149 4.02 0.37 -10.00
C HIS A 149 4.71 1.22 -8.92
N GLU A 150 4.62 2.55 -9.02
CA GLU A 150 5.11 3.46 -7.97
C GLU A 150 4.27 3.30 -6.71
N LEU A 151 2.95 3.37 -6.84
CA LEU A 151 2.03 3.16 -5.74
C LEU A 151 2.19 1.77 -5.09
N ALA A 152 2.39 0.72 -5.89
CA ALA A 152 2.69 -0.62 -5.39
C ALA A 152 4.00 -0.67 -4.58
N SER A 153 5.01 0.09 -5.02
CA SER A 153 6.29 0.21 -4.31
C SER A 153 6.10 0.92 -2.97
N SER A 154 5.37 2.03 -2.96
CA SER A 154 4.99 2.79 -1.77
C SER A 154 4.23 1.92 -0.75
N LEU A 155 3.24 1.13 -1.19
CA LEU A 155 2.53 0.18 -0.32
C LEU A 155 3.46 -0.88 0.29
N VAL A 156 4.37 -1.41 -0.53
CA VAL A 156 5.36 -2.39 -0.07
C VAL A 156 6.30 -1.76 0.97
N GLU A 157 6.72 -0.52 0.77
CA GLU A 157 7.55 0.20 1.74
C GLU A 157 6.83 0.41 3.07
N VAL A 158 5.57 0.82 3.04
CA VAL A 158 4.73 0.97 4.24
C VAL A 158 4.62 -0.36 4.99
N LYS A 159 4.32 -1.46 4.29
CA LYS A 159 4.24 -2.79 4.91
C LYS A 159 5.58 -3.23 5.51
N LYS A 160 6.69 -3.03 4.79
CA LYS A 160 8.04 -3.34 5.29
C LYS A 160 8.37 -2.52 6.53
N LYS A 161 8.01 -1.24 6.55
CA LYS A 161 8.27 -0.38 7.70
C LYS A 161 7.47 -0.81 8.92
N ALA A 162 6.22 -1.19 8.75
CA ALA A 162 5.40 -1.72 9.83
C ALA A 162 6.02 -3.02 10.41
N ILE A 163 6.52 -3.91 9.55
CA ILE A 163 7.22 -5.13 9.97
C ILE A 163 8.53 -4.82 10.70
N GLU A 164 9.30 -3.84 10.22
CA GLU A 164 10.54 -3.39 10.90
C GLU A 164 10.24 -2.88 12.32
N LEU A 165 9.23 -2.03 12.46
CA LEU A 165 8.86 -1.42 13.74
C LEU A 165 8.27 -2.43 14.72
N ILE A 166 7.46 -3.39 14.26
CA ILE A 166 6.95 -4.43 15.16
C ILE A 166 8.07 -5.34 15.67
N ASN A 167 9.02 -5.72 14.80
CA ASN A 167 10.19 -6.50 15.21
C ASN A 167 11.03 -5.73 16.24
N LYS A 168 11.16 -4.40 16.08
CA LYS A 168 11.84 -3.55 17.05
C LYS A 168 11.12 -3.57 18.40
N LEU A 169 9.79 -3.38 18.41
CA LEU A 169 8.98 -3.42 19.63
C LEU A 169 9.11 -4.76 20.37
N GLU A 170 9.06 -5.88 19.63
CA GLU A 170 9.16 -7.22 20.20
C GLU A 170 10.58 -7.57 20.68
N SER A 171 11.61 -6.91 20.12
CA SER A 171 13.01 -7.07 20.52
C SER A 171 13.43 -6.23 21.72
N GLU A 172 12.65 -5.19 22.07
CA GLU A 172 12.90 -4.39 23.26
C GLU A 172 12.37 -5.16 24.48
N PRO A 173 13.23 -5.62 25.40
CA PRO A 173 12.76 -6.31 26.59
C PRO A 173 11.91 -5.31 27.40
N ASP A 174 10.65 -5.66 27.64
CA ASP A 174 9.83 -5.01 28.64
C ASP A 174 10.68 -4.84 29.90
N GLY A 175 10.85 -3.60 30.34
CA GLY A 175 11.81 -3.17 31.35
C GLY A 175 11.52 -3.69 32.76
N ILE A 176 11.52 -5.01 32.96
CA ILE A 176 11.72 -5.63 34.27
C ILE A 176 13.23 -5.92 34.36
N PRO A 177 14.00 -5.14 35.15
CA PRO A 177 15.35 -5.54 35.47
C PRO A 177 15.24 -6.89 36.19
N ASN A 178 15.97 -7.88 35.68
CA ASN A 178 16.10 -9.18 36.31
C ASN A 178 16.87 -9.00 37.64
N GLN A 179 16.18 -8.49 38.66
CA GLN A 179 16.70 -8.37 40.02
C GLN A 179 16.66 -9.76 40.64
N ASP A 180 17.86 -10.25 40.93
CA ASP A 180 18.17 -11.31 41.89
C ASP A 180 17.43 -12.64 41.76
N ASN A 181 18.12 -13.60 41.15
CA ASN A 181 18.10 -15.00 41.58
C ASN A 181 19.52 -15.58 41.64
N ARG A 182 20.48 -14.80 42.14
CA ARG A 182 21.79 -15.30 42.62
C ARG A 182 21.99 -15.00 44.10
N GLN A 183 21.02 -15.39 44.91
CA GLN A 183 21.32 -15.86 46.27
C GLN A 183 20.53 -17.13 46.49
N ILE A 184 21.27 -18.23 46.69
CA ILE A 184 21.04 -19.42 47.54
C ILE A 184 21.79 -20.58 46.88
N ALA A 185 23.04 -20.77 47.32
CA ALA A 185 23.64 -22.03 47.78
C ALA A 185 25.13 -21.81 48.00
#